data_AF-A0A5C7SJ84-F1
#
_entry.id   AF-A0A5C7SJ84-F1
#
_cell.length_a   1.000
_cell.length_b   1.000
_cell.length_c   1.000
_cell.angle_alpha   90.00
_cell.angle_beta   90.00
_cell.angle_gamma   90.00
#
_symmetry.space_group_name_H-M   'P 1'
#
loop_
_entity.id
_entity.type
_entity.pdbx_description
1 polymer ?
#
loop_
_entity_poly.entity_id
_entity_poly.type
_entity_poly.pdbx_seq_one_letter_code
_entity_poly.pdbx_strand_id
1 'polypeptide(L)'
;MSSIAPLGHPNPETARMIRIRSLSLVVAHRSIMPGLCAALLASTILPAHAQTADEAIRAAERTRAEALAADGKALRAEAEATYQATVPGCYEKFLVNRCIDQAKKQRLETIRRARELEAESRGITLAERQRAAAAKPAAGERPSPPAPPAAPPAASPLAPSGPSGDATIAPSTEAERIRAQRVEASREAEAATARQRAAQDAERASARRDAEDAAARRARQAEEDRARYEKRLREYEQEQAGKK
;
A
#
# COMPACT_ATOMS: atom_id res chain seq x y z
N MET A 1 -46.01 -0.45 -26.36
CA MET A 1 -46.46 -0.99 -25.06
C MET A 1 -45.18 -1.20 -24.23
N SER A 2 -44.50 -0.13 -23.81
CA SER A 2 -44.81 0.75 -22.68
C SER A 2 -44.86 -0.02 -21.35
N SER A 3 -43.73 -0.07 -20.65
CA SER A 3 -43.74 0.10 -19.19
C SER A 3 -42.35 0.55 -18.73
N ILE A 4 -42.21 1.86 -18.58
CA ILE A 4 -41.12 2.54 -17.89
C ILE A 4 -41.60 2.68 -16.46
N ALA A 5 -40.84 2.18 -15.48
CA ALA A 5 -41.05 2.50 -14.07
C ALA A 5 -39.78 3.18 -13.51
N PRO A 6 -39.91 4.19 -12.64
CA PRO A 6 -38.91 5.23 -12.51
C PRO A 6 -37.98 5.03 -11.31
N LEU A 7 -36.85 5.71 -11.43
CA LEU A 7 -35.84 6.01 -10.42
C LEU A 7 -36.48 6.61 -9.15
N GLY A 8 -36.07 6.10 -8.00
CA GLY A 8 -36.34 6.69 -6.69
C GLY A 8 -35.10 6.63 -5.80
N HIS A 9 -34.45 7.77 -5.62
CA HIS A 9 -33.50 8.11 -4.55
C HIS A 9 -33.72 9.61 -4.27
N PRO A 10 -33.27 10.15 -3.13
CA PRO A 10 -33.54 9.77 -1.75
C PRO A 10 -34.25 10.94 -1.01
N ASN A 11 -34.99 10.69 0.07
CA ASN A 11 -35.54 11.78 0.89
C ASN A 11 -34.74 11.91 2.21
N PRO A 12 -34.06 13.04 2.46
CA PRO A 12 -33.31 13.30 3.69
C PRO A 12 -34.09 14.26 4.60
N GLU A 13 -34.88 13.75 5.54
CA GLU A 13 -35.47 14.64 6.56
C GLU A 13 -36.03 13.85 7.74
N THR A 14 -35.21 13.64 8.78
CA THR A 14 -35.69 13.64 10.18
C THR A 14 -34.55 14.11 11.07
N ALA A 15 -34.40 15.42 11.13
CA ALA A 15 -33.83 16.10 12.28
C ALA A 15 -34.83 16.06 13.46
N ARG A 16 -34.27 16.17 14.67
CA ARG A 16 -34.92 16.35 15.99
C ARG A 16 -35.50 15.11 16.66
N MET A 17 -34.88 14.70 17.77
CA MET A 17 -35.17 15.33 19.07
C MET A 17 -34.21 14.78 20.14
N ILE A 18 -33.25 15.60 20.55
CA ILE A 18 -32.47 15.40 21.77
C ILE A 18 -33.45 15.62 22.94
N ARG A 19 -33.86 14.53 23.61
CA ARG A 19 -34.59 14.62 24.89
C ARG A 19 -33.58 14.62 26.03
N ILE A 20 -33.27 15.83 26.50
CA ILE A 20 -32.62 16.09 27.77
C ILE A 20 -33.62 15.68 28.87
N ARG A 21 -33.39 14.52 29.52
CA ARG A 21 -34.09 14.17 30.76
C ARG A 21 -33.32 14.74 31.95
N SER A 22 -33.86 15.86 32.42
CA SER A 22 -33.84 16.39 33.79
C SER A 22 -33.10 15.57 34.84
N LEU A 23 -32.08 16.20 35.44
CA LEU A 23 -31.46 15.84 36.70
C LEU A 23 -32.49 15.92 37.85
N SER A 24 -32.57 14.87 38.67
CA SER A 24 -33.09 14.96 40.04
C SER A 24 -31.90 14.90 40.99
N LEU A 25 -31.64 16.05 41.60
CA LEU A 25 -30.58 16.30 42.56
C LEU A 25 -31.12 15.88 43.94
N VAL A 26 -30.68 14.72 44.45
CA VAL A 26 -30.86 14.36 45.86
C VAL A 26 -29.49 14.41 46.53
N VAL A 27 -29.27 15.52 47.24
CA VAL A 27 -28.19 15.68 48.19
C VAL A 27 -28.59 14.95 49.47
N ALA A 28 -27.84 13.91 49.82
CA ALA A 28 -27.79 13.39 51.18
C ALA A 28 -26.33 13.39 51.64
N HIS A 29 -26.00 14.40 52.45
CA HIS A 29 -24.77 14.46 53.23
C HIS A 29 -24.79 13.37 54.30
N ARG A 30 -23.78 12.49 54.31
CA ARG A 30 -22.97 12.06 55.48
C ARG A 30 -22.32 10.70 55.24
N SER A 31 -21.02 10.70 54.93
CA SER A 31 -19.98 10.06 55.76
C SER A 31 -18.62 10.20 55.08
N ILE A 32 -17.61 10.58 55.84
CA ILE A 32 -16.24 10.82 55.40
C ILE A 32 -15.50 9.47 55.41
N MET A 33 -14.99 9.08 54.24
CA MET A 33 -13.96 8.04 53.97
C MET A 33 -14.29 6.58 54.35
N PRO A 34 -14.42 5.68 53.35
CA PRO A 34 -13.24 5.21 52.61
C PRO A 34 -13.47 5.26 51.09
N GLY A 35 -13.56 6.48 50.52
CA GLY A 35 -13.74 6.68 49.08
C GLY A 35 -12.44 6.65 48.26
N LEU A 36 -11.28 6.54 48.91
CA LEU A 36 -9.97 6.56 48.26
C LEU A 36 -9.57 5.22 47.62
N CYS A 37 -10.20 4.10 48.00
CA CYS A 37 -9.91 2.79 47.37
C CYS A 37 -10.79 2.48 46.14
N ALA A 38 -12.00 3.02 46.04
CA ALA A 38 -12.89 2.76 44.89
C ALA A 38 -12.55 3.64 43.67
N ALA A 39 -12.01 4.85 43.88
CA ALA A 39 -11.58 5.73 42.79
C ALA A 39 -10.24 5.31 42.16
N LEU A 40 -9.39 4.58 42.89
CA LEU A 40 -8.13 4.04 42.37
C LEU A 40 -8.31 2.74 41.57
N LEU A 41 -9.38 1.97 41.82
CA LEU A 41 -9.71 0.75 41.07
C LEU A 41 -10.48 1.01 39.76
N ALA A 42 -11.10 2.18 39.60
CA ALA A 42 -11.79 2.55 38.36
C ALA A 42 -10.83 3.02 37.24
N SER A 43 -9.59 3.38 37.58
CA SER A 43 -8.60 3.93 36.64
C SER A 43 -7.78 2.89 35.89
N THR A 44 -7.87 1.60 36.26
CA THR A 44 -7.10 0.51 35.62
C THR A 44 -7.89 -0.27 34.55
N ILE A 45 -9.19 -0.02 34.41
CA ILE A 45 -10.06 -0.76 33.47
C ILE A 45 -10.19 -0.06 32.10
N LEU A 46 -9.88 1.23 32.01
CA LEU A 46 -9.91 2.01 30.76
C LEU A 46 -8.91 1.54 29.67
N PRO A 47 -7.65 1.16 29.96
CA PRO A 47 -6.71 0.81 28.89
C PRO A 47 -7.08 -0.51 28.19
N ALA A 48 -7.71 -1.46 28.89
CA ALA A 48 -8.10 -2.74 28.30
C ALA A 48 -9.24 -2.59 27.27
N HIS A 49 -10.24 -1.74 27.55
CA HIS A 49 -11.37 -1.52 26.63
C HIS A 49 -10.95 -0.78 25.36
N ALA A 50 -9.99 0.16 25.47
CA ALA A 50 -9.44 0.86 24.32
C ALA A 50 -8.63 -0.08 23.40
N GLN A 51 -7.86 -1.00 23.98
CA GLN A 51 -7.10 -2.01 23.21
C GLN A 51 -8.02 -2.98 22.47
N THR A 52 -9.11 -3.43 23.10
CA THR A 52 -10.08 -4.32 22.44
C THR A 52 -10.87 -3.63 21.32
N ALA A 53 -11.17 -2.34 21.49
CA ALA A 53 -11.88 -1.56 20.47
C ALA A 53 -10.99 -1.31 19.23
N ASP A 54 -9.70 -1.01 19.43
CA ASP A 54 -8.75 -0.82 18.33
C ASP A 54 -8.52 -2.13 17.57
N GLU A 55 -8.34 -3.27 18.25
CA GLU A 55 -8.19 -4.57 17.58
C GLU A 55 -9.44 -4.96 16.76
N ALA A 56 -10.64 -4.64 17.25
CA ALA A 56 -11.88 -4.87 16.50
C ALA A 56 -11.95 -4.02 15.22
N ILE A 57 -11.53 -2.75 15.27
CA ILE A 57 -11.44 -1.88 14.09
C ILE A 57 -10.43 -2.45 13.10
N ARG A 58 -9.27 -2.92 13.58
CA ARG A 58 -8.21 -3.49 12.74
C ARG A 58 -8.64 -4.80 12.09
N ALA A 59 -9.39 -5.64 12.79
CA ALA A 59 -10.00 -6.84 12.23
C ALA A 59 -11.00 -6.47 11.12
N ALA A 60 -11.85 -5.46 11.35
CA ALA A 60 -12.78 -4.97 10.34
C ALA A 60 -12.06 -4.41 9.09
N GLU A 61 -10.99 -3.62 9.27
CA GLU A 61 -10.16 -3.13 8.15
C GLU A 61 -9.56 -4.28 7.32
N ARG A 62 -9.05 -5.34 7.97
CA ARG A 62 -8.53 -6.53 7.28
C ARG A 62 -9.61 -7.23 6.47
N THR A 63 -10.78 -7.48 7.06
CA THR A 63 -11.90 -8.10 6.34
C THR A 63 -12.35 -7.27 5.13
N ARG A 64 -12.34 -5.93 5.25
CA ARG A 64 -12.62 -5.05 4.11
C ARG A 64 -11.54 -5.16 3.03
N ALA A 65 -10.26 -5.21 3.40
CA ALA A 65 -9.17 -5.37 2.44
C ALA A 65 -9.28 -6.69 1.68
N GLU A 66 -9.64 -7.78 2.37
CA GLU A 66 -9.86 -9.09 1.76
C GLU A 66 -11.05 -9.08 0.79
N ALA A 67 -12.18 -8.49 1.20
CA ALA A 67 -13.35 -8.34 0.34
C ALA A 67 -13.02 -7.54 -0.93
N LEU A 68 -12.36 -6.39 -0.80
CA LEU A 68 -11.93 -5.57 -1.94
C LEU A 68 -10.97 -6.32 -2.89
N ALA A 69 -10.07 -7.13 -2.35
CA ALA A 69 -9.18 -7.96 -3.16
C ALA A 69 -9.96 -9.06 -3.92
N ALA A 70 -10.92 -9.70 -3.25
CA ALA A 70 -11.77 -10.71 -3.85
C ALA A 70 -12.65 -10.12 -4.97
N ASP A 71 -13.28 -8.96 -4.72
CA ASP A 71 -14.10 -8.24 -5.67
C ASP A 71 -13.29 -7.81 -6.90
N GLY A 72 -12.10 -7.23 -6.69
CA GLY A 72 -11.20 -6.85 -7.77
C GLY A 72 -10.80 -8.07 -8.63
N LYS A 73 -10.48 -9.20 -8.00
CA LYS A 73 -10.16 -10.46 -8.70
C LYS A 73 -11.36 -11.00 -9.49
N ALA A 74 -12.54 -11.01 -8.88
CA ALA A 74 -13.77 -11.48 -9.50
C ALA A 74 -14.12 -10.63 -10.74
N LEU A 75 -14.02 -9.30 -10.60
CA LEU A 75 -14.33 -8.35 -11.67
C LEU A 75 -13.32 -8.44 -12.83
N ARG A 76 -12.06 -8.79 -12.55
CA ARG A 76 -11.07 -9.13 -13.58
C ARG A 76 -11.42 -10.42 -14.32
N ALA A 77 -11.83 -11.46 -13.59
CA ALA A 77 -12.22 -12.74 -14.17
C ALA A 77 -13.49 -12.59 -15.04
N GLU A 78 -14.46 -11.80 -14.58
CA GLU A 78 -15.67 -11.45 -15.32
C GLU A 78 -15.34 -10.69 -16.61
N ALA A 79 -14.45 -9.69 -16.55
CA ALA A 79 -14.02 -8.94 -17.73
C ALA A 79 -13.38 -9.86 -18.78
N GLU A 80 -12.56 -10.81 -18.34
CA GLU A 80 -11.93 -11.78 -19.22
C GLU A 80 -12.96 -12.75 -19.81
N ALA A 81 -13.81 -13.34 -18.97
CA ALA A 81 -14.86 -14.27 -19.41
C ALA A 81 -15.81 -13.61 -20.45
N THR A 82 -16.23 -12.37 -20.17
CA THR A 82 -17.09 -11.59 -21.08
C THR A 82 -16.40 -11.32 -22.41
N TYR A 83 -15.11 -10.95 -22.39
CA TYR A 83 -14.35 -10.72 -23.61
C TYR A 83 -14.22 -12.01 -24.43
N GLN A 84 -13.84 -13.12 -23.80
CA GLN A 84 -13.69 -14.42 -24.46
C GLN A 84 -15.00 -14.94 -25.03
N ALA A 85 -16.13 -14.70 -24.36
CA ALA A 85 -17.46 -15.05 -24.87
C ALA A 85 -17.89 -14.14 -26.05
N THR A 86 -17.47 -12.88 -26.06
CA THR A 86 -17.93 -11.88 -27.05
C THR A 86 -17.14 -11.95 -28.37
N VAL A 87 -15.83 -12.17 -28.30
CA VAL A 87 -14.94 -12.12 -29.48
C VAL A 87 -15.32 -13.10 -30.58
N PRO A 88 -15.68 -14.37 -30.32
CA PRO A 88 -16.11 -15.29 -31.37
C PRO A 88 -17.27 -14.73 -32.20
N GLY A 89 -18.28 -14.15 -31.53
CA GLY A 89 -19.42 -13.52 -32.22
C GLY A 89 -19.10 -12.23 -32.95
N CYS A 90 -17.91 -11.64 -32.77
CA CYS A 90 -17.48 -10.49 -33.56
C CYS A 90 -17.04 -10.88 -34.98
N TYR A 91 -16.56 -12.11 -35.19
CA TYR A 91 -16.11 -12.56 -36.52
C TYR A 91 -17.26 -12.76 -37.50
N GLU A 92 -18.47 -13.00 -37.01
CA GLU A 92 -19.70 -13.12 -37.81
C GLU A 92 -20.28 -11.75 -38.26
N LYS A 93 -19.70 -10.63 -37.82
CA LYS A 93 -20.21 -9.28 -38.11
C LYS A 93 -19.48 -8.65 -39.28
N PHE A 94 -20.18 -7.81 -40.05
CA PHE A 94 -19.56 -7.06 -41.15
C PHE A 94 -18.42 -6.13 -40.70
N LEU A 95 -18.57 -5.48 -39.54
CA LEU A 95 -17.54 -4.59 -38.96
C LEU A 95 -16.77 -5.29 -37.84
N VAL A 96 -16.10 -6.41 -38.15
CA VAL A 96 -15.34 -7.24 -37.19
C VAL A 96 -14.40 -6.40 -36.32
N ASN A 97 -13.56 -5.57 -36.95
CA ASN A 97 -12.57 -4.76 -36.24
C ASN A 97 -13.22 -3.79 -35.23
N ARG A 98 -14.31 -3.13 -35.63
CA ARG A 98 -15.05 -2.24 -34.73
C ARG A 98 -15.65 -3.00 -33.55
N CYS A 99 -16.19 -4.20 -33.78
CA CYS A 99 -16.72 -5.06 -32.71
C CYS A 99 -15.63 -5.46 -31.72
N ILE A 100 -14.49 -5.93 -32.21
CA ILE A 100 -13.36 -6.34 -31.37
C ILE A 100 -12.83 -5.15 -30.56
N ASP A 101 -12.73 -3.96 -31.17
CA ASP A 101 -12.25 -2.77 -30.47
C ASP A 101 -13.23 -2.32 -29.38
N GLN A 102 -14.54 -2.45 -29.60
CA GLN A 102 -15.54 -2.20 -28.56
C GLN A 102 -15.42 -3.19 -27.40
N ALA A 103 -15.28 -4.49 -27.70
CA ALA A 103 -15.09 -5.52 -26.68
C ALA A 103 -13.79 -5.30 -25.88
N LYS A 104 -12.69 -4.89 -26.56
CA LYS A 104 -11.43 -4.51 -25.89
C LYS A 104 -11.61 -3.30 -24.97
N LYS A 105 -12.30 -2.26 -25.43
CA LYS A 105 -12.58 -1.05 -24.62
C LYS A 105 -13.35 -1.41 -23.35
N GLN A 106 -14.43 -2.18 -23.49
CA GLN A 106 -15.22 -2.65 -22.35
C GLN A 106 -14.37 -3.47 -21.37
N ARG A 107 -13.58 -4.43 -21.86
CA ARG A 107 -12.65 -5.20 -21.03
C ARG A 107 -11.69 -4.31 -20.25
N LEU A 108 -11.08 -3.31 -20.91
CA LEU A 108 -10.13 -2.40 -20.27
C LEU A 108 -10.78 -1.51 -19.21
N GLU A 109 -12.01 -1.04 -19.45
CA GLU A 109 -12.78 -0.25 -18.47
C GLU A 109 -13.11 -1.07 -17.22
N THR A 110 -13.52 -2.33 -17.40
CA THR A 110 -13.79 -3.24 -16.28
C THR A 110 -12.49 -3.58 -15.54
N ILE A 111 -11.40 -3.88 -16.25
CA ILE A 111 -10.08 -4.10 -15.63
C ILE A 111 -9.58 -2.86 -14.86
N ARG A 112 -9.86 -1.64 -15.33
CA ARG A 112 -9.50 -0.41 -14.60
C ARG A 112 -10.20 -0.36 -13.25
N ARG A 113 -11.52 -0.60 -13.22
CA ARG A 113 -12.31 -0.68 -11.99
C ARG A 113 -11.79 -1.76 -11.04
N ALA A 114 -11.43 -2.94 -11.56
CA ALA A 114 -10.81 -4.00 -10.76
C ALA A 114 -9.50 -3.54 -10.10
N ARG A 115 -8.66 -2.80 -10.84
CA ARG A 115 -7.39 -2.27 -10.31
C ARG A 115 -7.58 -1.22 -9.22
N GLU A 116 -8.64 -0.42 -9.29
CA GLU A 116 -8.97 0.56 -8.26
C GLU A 116 -9.29 -0.15 -6.93
N LEU A 117 -10.12 -1.20 -6.96
CA LEU A 117 -10.43 -2.03 -5.78
C LEU A 117 -9.18 -2.73 -5.22
N GLU A 118 -8.36 -3.32 -6.10
CA GLU A 118 -7.11 -3.95 -5.67
C GLU A 118 -6.11 -2.94 -5.08
N ALA A 119 -6.08 -1.71 -5.59
CA ALA A 119 -5.21 -0.66 -5.05
C ALA A 119 -5.66 -0.22 -3.66
N GLU A 120 -6.97 -0.08 -3.42
CA GLU A 120 -7.52 0.21 -2.09
C GLU A 120 -7.19 -0.90 -1.09
N SER A 121 -7.40 -2.17 -1.48
CA SER A 121 -7.02 -3.33 -0.67
C SER A 121 -5.53 -3.34 -0.30
N ARG A 122 -4.65 -3.07 -1.29
CA ARG A 122 -3.21 -2.98 -1.06
C ARG A 122 -2.86 -1.81 -0.13
N GLY A 123 -3.55 -0.68 -0.25
CA GLY A 123 -3.37 0.48 0.63
C GLY A 123 -3.63 0.14 2.09
N ILE A 124 -4.73 -0.57 2.37
CA ILE A 124 -5.07 -1.01 3.74
C ILE A 124 -4.02 -1.99 4.26
N THR A 125 -3.66 -3.00 3.47
CA THR A 125 -2.64 -4.00 3.84
C THR A 125 -1.28 -3.35 4.12
N LEU A 126 -0.88 -2.34 3.33
CA LEU A 126 0.38 -1.61 3.53
C LEU A 126 0.33 -0.76 4.80
N ALA A 127 -0.77 -0.06 5.06
CA ALA A 127 -0.95 0.71 6.29
C ALA A 127 -0.86 -0.20 7.53
N GLU A 128 -1.44 -1.40 7.47
CA GLU A 128 -1.31 -2.39 8.55
C GLU A 128 0.15 -2.80 8.77
N ARG A 129 0.88 -3.14 7.70
CA ARG A 129 2.30 -3.50 7.78
C ARG A 129 3.17 -2.38 8.33
N GLN A 130 2.90 -1.14 7.94
CA GLN A 130 3.61 0.04 8.46
C GLN A 130 3.34 0.23 9.96
N ARG A 131 2.09 0.09 10.41
CA ARG A 131 1.76 0.15 11.84
C ARG A 131 2.42 -1.00 12.61
N ALA A 132 2.44 -2.22 12.06
CA ALA A 132 3.12 -3.37 12.68
C ALA A 132 4.64 -3.17 12.76
N ALA A 133 5.25 -2.54 11.76
CA ALA A 133 6.66 -2.19 11.78
C ALA A 133 6.97 -1.10 12.81
N ALA A 134 6.11 -0.08 12.96
CA ALA A 134 6.26 0.98 13.96
C ALA A 134 6.01 0.50 15.40
N ALA A 135 5.15 -0.52 15.58
CA ALA A 135 4.86 -1.12 16.89
C ALA A 135 5.97 -2.08 17.37
N LYS A 136 6.85 -2.53 16.47
CA LYS A 136 8.07 -3.23 16.88
C LYS A 136 9.01 -2.19 17.50
N PRO A 137 9.33 -2.27 18.80
CA PRO A 137 10.39 -1.43 19.34
C PRO A 137 11.65 -1.69 18.51
N ALA A 138 12.49 -0.67 18.35
CA ALA A 138 13.86 -0.83 17.86
C ALA A 138 14.66 -1.62 18.91
N ALA A 139 14.30 -2.90 19.09
CA ALA A 139 15.07 -3.85 19.84
C ALA A 139 16.29 -4.17 18.98
N GLY A 140 17.28 -3.29 19.07
CA GLY A 140 18.68 -3.67 19.03
C GLY A 140 19.05 -4.54 20.24
N GLU A 141 18.17 -5.45 20.64
CA GLU A 141 18.49 -6.53 21.55
C GLU A 141 19.24 -7.54 20.68
N ARG A 142 20.58 -7.46 20.70
CA ARG A 142 21.39 -8.62 20.32
C ARG A 142 20.82 -9.80 21.11
N PRO A 143 20.59 -10.96 20.49
CA PRO A 143 20.25 -12.16 21.25
C PRO A 143 21.32 -12.34 22.33
N SER A 144 20.91 -12.20 23.59
CA SER A 144 21.76 -12.62 24.70
C SER A 144 22.06 -14.11 24.46
N PRO A 145 23.33 -14.54 24.45
CA PRO A 145 23.64 -15.94 24.24
C PRO A 145 22.95 -16.79 25.32
N PRO A 146 22.42 -17.98 24.97
CA PRO A 146 21.71 -18.83 25.92
C PRO A 146 22.64 -19.19 27.09
N ALA A 147 22.11 -19.08 28.31
CA ALA A 147 22.82 -19.43 29.53
C ALA A 147 23.33 -20.88 29.43
N PRO A 148 24.62 -21.15 29.72
CA PRO A 148 25.15 -22.51 29.67
C PRO A 148 24.48 -23.39 30.74
N PRO A 149 24.24 -24.68 30.45
CA PRO A 149 23.58 -25.59 31.40
C PRO A 149 24.44 -25.82 32.64
N ALA A 150 23.76 -25.92 33.78
CA ALA A 150 24.36 -26.14 35.09
C ALA A 150 25.20 -27.43 35.13
N ALA A 151 26.44 -27.31 35.62
CA ALA A 151 27.33 -28.43 35.95
C ALA A 151 27.33 -28.69 37.48
N PRO A 152 27.62 -29.93 37.93
CA PRO A 152 27.20 -30.50 39.22
C PRO A 152 28.05 -30.03 40.44
N PRO A 153 27.65 -30.34 41.68
CA PRO A 153 28.10 -29.62 42.87
C PRO A 153 29.38 -30.20 43.48
N ALA A 154 30.25 -29.32 44.00
CA ALA A 154 30.81 -29.41 45.36
C ALA A 154 32.00 -28.43 45.56
N ALA A 155 31.81 -27.40 46.38
CA ALA A 155 32.68 -27.00 47.50
C ALA A 155 32.20 -25.65 48.07
N SER A 156 32.19 -25.55 49.41
CA SER A 156 31.59 -24.50 50.25
C SER A 156 31.97 -23.04 49.94
N PRO A 157 31.11 -22.05 50.29
CA PRO A 157 31.28 -20.66 49.89
C PRO A 157 32.18 -19.88 50.85
N LEU A 158 33.20 -19.20 50.32
CA LEU A 158 33.75 -17.98 50.92
C LEU A 158 33.16 -16.77 50.17
N ALA A 159 32.90 -15.71 50.95
CA ALA A 159 32.13 -14.49 50.64
C ALA A 159 32.40 -13.83 49.26
N PRO A 160 31.41 -13.10 48.70
CA PRO A 160 31.54 -12.45 47.40
C PRO A 160 32.50 -11.25 47.51
N SER A 161 33.67 -11.38 46.89
CA SER A 161 34.50 -10.23 46.51
C SER A 161 33.79 -9.45 45.41
N GLY A 162 33.68 -8.13 45.59
CA GLY A 162 33.11 -7.20 44.61
C GLY A 162 33.84 -7.25 43.26
N PRO A 163 33.28 -6.62 42.21
CA PRO A 163 33.76 -6.78 40.83
C PRO A 163 35.23 -6.38 40.75
N SER A 164 36.08 -7.39 40.54
CA SER A 164 37.50 -7.20 40.29
C SER A 164 37.65 -6.38 39.02
N GLY A 165 38.39 -5.28 39.14
CA GLY A 165 38.68 -4.38 38.03
C GLY A 165 39.45 -5.10 36.92
N ASP A 166 39.05 -4.77 35.70
CA ASP A 166 39.85 -4.89 34.49
C ASP A 166 40.24 -6.31 34.04
N ALA A 167 39.23 -7.14 33.74
CA ALA A 167 39.44 -8.27 32.84
C ALA A 167 39.55 -7.73 31.40
N THR A 168 40.76 -7.35 30.98
CA THR A 168 41.05 -7.08 29.57
C THR A 168 40.88 -8.39 28.79
N ILE A 169 39.70 -8.59 28.18
CA ILE A 169 39.45 -9.72 27.28
C ILE A 169 40.29 -9.47 26.03
N ALA A 170 41.43 -10.15 25.93
CA ALA A 170 42.25 -10.10 24.73
C ALA A 170 41.41 -10.54 23.51
N PRO A 171 41.42 -9.79 22.40
CA PRO A 171 40.64 -10.15 21.23
C PRO A 171 41.12 -11.51 20.71
N SER A 172 40.19 -12.46 20.57
CA SER A 172 40.51 -13.75 19.96
C SER A 172 40.66 -13.59 18.46
N THR A 173 41.56 -14.38 17.86
CA THR A 173 41.76 -14.44 16.41
C THR A 173 40.47 -14.76 15.66
N GLU A 174 39.59 -15.58 16.26
CA GLU A 174 38.27 -15.89 15.70
C GLU A 174 37.34 -14.67 15.68
N ALA A 175 37.31 -13.87 16.75
CA ALA A 175 36.53 -12.64 16.78
C ALA A 175 37.01 -11.63 15.73
N GLU A 176 38.32 -11.58 15.46
CA GLU A 176 38.90 -10.75 14.40
C GLU A 176 38.49 -11.23 13.00
N ARG A 177 38.50 -12.56 12.75
CA ARG A 177 38.00 -13.13 11.49
C ARG A 177 36.54 -12.78 11.24
N ILE A 178 35.69 -12.91 12.25
CA ILE A 178 34.26 -12.57 12.12
C ILE A 178 34.07 -11.07 11.86
N ARG A 179 34.84 -10.20 12.52
CA ARG A 179 34.81 -8.76 12.25
C ARG A 179 35.24 -8.44 10.82
N ALA A 180 36.33 -9.05 10.34
CA ALA A 180 36.81 -8.87 8.96
C ALA A 180 35.76 -9.32 7.93
N GLN A 181 35.15 -10.50 8.13
CA GLN A 181 34.10 -11.00 7.26
C GLN A 181 32.88 -10.07 7.20
N ARG A 182 32.47 -9.48 8.33
CA ARG A 182 31.35 -8.53 8.37
C ARG A 182 31.67 -7.21 7.63
N VAL A 183 32.91 -6.74 7.72
CA VAL A 183 33.37 -5.55 7.00
C VAL A 183 33.37 -5.81 5.49
N GLU A 184 33.88 -6.97 5.05
CA GLU A 184 33.86 -7.32 3.63
C GLU A 184 32.43 -7.52 3.11
N ALA A 185 31.56 -8.20 3.86
CA ALA A 185 30.15 -8.33 3.49
C ALA A 185 29.43 -6.97 3.38
N SER A 186 29.76 -6.01 4.27
CA SER A 186 29.23 -4.63 4.18
C SER A 186 29.72 -3.93 2.91
N ARG A 187 31.02 -4.03 2.61
CA ARG A 187 31.61 -3.44 1.40
C ARG A 187 31.02 -4.03 0.12
N GLU A 188 30.82 -5.33 0.08
CA GLU A 188 30.17 -6.01 -1.05
C GLU A 188 28.71 -5.57 -1.22
N ALA A 189 27.96 -5.45 -0.12
CA ALA A 189 26.57 -4.98 -0.15
C ALA A 189 26.48 -3.51 -0.63
N GLU A 190 27.39 -2.65 -0.17
CA GLU A 190 27.50 -1.26 -0.62
C GLU A 190 27.87 -1.18 -2.11
N ALA A 191 28.84 -1.97 -2.55
CA ALA A 191 29.25 -2.04 -3.95
C ALA A 191 28.13 -2.57 -4.86
N ALA A 192 27.38 -3.58 -4.41
CA ALA A 192 26.21 -4.10 -5.13
C ALA A 192 25.12 -3.04 -5.26
N THR A 193 24.84 -2.31 -4.18
CA THR A 193 23.87 -1.20 -4.18
C THR A 193 24.32 -0.07 -5.12
N ALA A 194 25.61 0.28 -5.11
CA ALA A 194 26.16 1.29 -6.01
C ALA A 194 26.06 0.87 -7.49
N ARG A 195 26.35 -0.38 -7.82
CA ARG A 195 26.18 -0.93 -9.18
C ARG A 195 24.71 -0.90 -9.61
N GLN A 196 23.79 -1.24 -8.72
CA GLN A 196 22.36 -1.19 -9.01
C GLN A 196 21.89 0.24 -9.30
N ARG A 197 22.32 1.23 -8.51
CA ARG A 197 22.00 2.64 -8.76
C ARG A 197 22.59 3.11 -10.09
N ALA A 198 23.85 2.80 -10.37
CA ALA A 198 24.50 3.14 -11.63
C ALA A 198 23.76 2.54 -12.85
N ALA A 199 23.29 1.29 -12.74
CA ALA A 199 22.50 0.64 -13.79
C ALA A 199 21.15 1.35 -14.00
N GLN A 200 20.44 1.69 -12.92
CA GLN A 200 19.17 2.44 -13.01
C GLN A 200 19.35 3.85 -13.59
N ASP A 201 20.45 4.52 -13.24
CA ASP A 201 20.77 5.84 -13.79
C ASP A 201 21.11 5.77 -15.28
N ALA A 202 21.83 4.72 -15.70
CA ALA A 202 22.11 4.46 -17.10
C ALA A 202 20.82 4.16 -17.89
N GLU A 203 19.92 3.34 -17.37
CA GLU A 203 18.60 3.06 -17.95
C GLU A 203 17.75 4.34 -18.06
N ARG A 204 17.71 5.15 -16.99
CA ARG A 204 16.99 6.43 -17.01
C ARG A 204 17.58 7.38 -18.04
N ALA A 205 18.91 7.38 -18.20
CA ALA A 205 19.58 8.18 -19.21
C ALA A 205 19.26 7.72 -20.63
N SER A 206 19.23 6.40 -20.90
CA SER A 206 18.82 5.89 -22.21
C SER A 206 17.36 6.20 -22.51
N ALA A 207 16.46 6.00 -21.54
CA ALA A 207 15.04 6.31 -21.69
C ALA A 207 14.78 7.80 -22.01
N ARG A 208 15.57 8.71 -21.43
CA ARG A 208 15.51 10.14 -21.78
C ARG A 208 15.91 10.40 -23.23
N ARG A 209 17.02 9.81 -23.70
CA ARG A 209 17.47 9.93 -25.10
C ARG A 209 16.43 9.39 -26.06
N ASP A 210 15.88 8.20 -25.78
CA ASP A 210 14.84 7.59 -26.62
C ASP A 210 13.57 8.46 -26.68
N ALA A 211 13.20 9.10 -25.57
CA ALA A 211 12.07 10.01 -25.51
C ALA A 211 12.32 11.29 -26.32
N GLU A 212 13.53 11.86 -26.24
CA GLU A 212 13.96 13.01 -27.04
C GLU A 212 13.97 12.68 -28.53
N ASP A 213 14.53 11.54 -28.92
CA ASP A 213 14.55 11.06 -30.31
C ASP A 213 13.14 10.80 -30.84
N ALA A 214 12.26 10.22 -30.02
CA ALA A 214 10.85 10.03 -30.36
C ALA A 214 10.11 11.37 -30.52
N ALA A 215 10.41 12.36 -29.67
CA ALA A 215 9.86 13.70 -29.80
C ALA A 215 10.35 14.38 -31.08
N ALA A 216 11.64 14.27 -31.40
CA ALA A 216 12.23 14.80 -32.63
C ALA A 216 11.62 14.15 -33.88
N ARG A 217 11.38 12.83 -33.87
CA ARG A 217 10.67 12.14 -34.96
C ARG A 217 9.23 12.66 -35.12
N ARG A 218 8.50 12.86 -34.02
CA ARG A 218 7.14 13.43 -34.06
C ARG A 218 7.12 14.86 -34.59
N ALA A 219 8.11 15.67 -34.23
CA ALA A 219 8.24 17.04 -34.73
C ALA A 219 8.47 17.05 -36.24
N ARG A 220 9.42 16.25 -36.75
CA ARG A 220 9.65 16.10 -38.20
C ARG A 220 8.42 15.62 -38.95
N GLN A 221 7.72 14.61 -38.43
CA GLN A 221 6.48 14.14 -39.04
C GLN A 221 5.42 15.24 -39.11
N ALA A 222 5.26 16.03 -38.05
CA ALA A 222 4.31 17.13 -38.04
C ALA A 222 4.66 18.23 -39.06
N GLU A 223 5.96 18.50 -39.27
CA GLU A 223 6.43 19.43 -40.31
C GLU A 223 6.16 18.90 -41.72
N GLU A 224 6.44 17.62 -41.97
CA GLU A 224 6.15 16.96 -43.25
C GLU A 224 4.64 16.95 -43.55
N ASP A 225 3.81 16.68 -42.54
CA ASP A 225 2.35 16.67 -42.67
C ASP A 225 1.83 18.08 -42.99
N ARG A 226 2.37 19.13 -42.34
CA ARG A 226 2.05 20.53 -42.65
C ARG A 226 2.44 20.88 -44.09
N ALA A 227 3.66 20.56 -44.50
CA ALA A 227 4.13 20.82 -45.86
C ALA A 227 3.27 20.10 -46.91
N ARG A 228 2.87 18.85 -46.63
CA ARG A 228 1.97 18.08 -47.49
C ARG A 228 0.59 18.75 -47.59
N TYR A 229 0.04 19.22 -46.47
CA TYR A 229 -1.25 19.92 -46.44
C TYR A 229 -1.20 21.24 -47.21
N GLU A 230 -0.17 22.07 -46.99
CA GLU A 230 0.04 23.34 -47.68
C GLU A 230 0.22 23.16 -49.19
N LYS A 231 0.94 22.12 -49.62
CA LYS A 231 1.05 21.76 -51.04
C LYS A 231 -0.33 21.49 -51.64
N ARG A 232 -1.11 20.65 -50.99
CA ARG A 232 -2.47 20.31 -51.40
C ARG A 232 -3.37 21.54 -51.49
N LEU A 233 -3.25 22.45 -50.52
CA LEU A 233 -4.03 23.69 -50.50
C LEU A 233 -3.69 24.57 -51.72
N ARG A 234 -2.41 24.73 -52.05
CA ARG A 234 -1.97 25.47 -53.24
C ARG A 234 -2.46 24.84 -54.54
N GLU A 235 -2.43 23.52 -54.65
CA GLU A 235 -2.97 22.80 -55.81
C GLU A 235 -4.48 23.09 -55.97
N TYR A 236 -5.26 23.01 -54.88
CA TYR A 236 -6.69 23.35 -54.92
C TYR A 236 -6.94 24.81 -55.31
N GLU A 237 -6.16 25.77 -54.81
CA GLU A 237 -6.28 27.19 -55.17
C GLU A 237 -6.00 27.43 -56.66
N GLN A 238 -4.97 26.78 -57.22
CA GLN A 238 -4.64 26.86 -58.64
C GLN A 238 -5.74 26.25 -59.52
N GLU A 239 -6.28 25.09 -59.14
CA GLU A 239 -7.40 24.47 -59.84
C GLU A 239 -8.65 25.36 -59.84
N GLN A 240 -8.92 26.09 -58.75
CA GLN A 240 -10.04 27.02 -58.69
C GLN A 240 -9.81 28.28 -59.52
N ALA A 241 -8.57 28.76 -59.59
CA ALA A 241 -8.22 29.92 -60.41
C ALA A 241 -8.31 29.62 -61.92
N GLY A 242 -7.95 28.40 -62.35
CA GLY A 242 -8.05 27.98 -63.76
C GLY A 242 -9.47 27.63 -64.23
N LYS A 243 -10.45 27.55 -63.32
CA LYS A 243 -11.88 27.30 -63.63
C LYS A 243 -12.70 28.59 -63.77
N LYS A 244 -12.11 29.75 -63.48
CA LYS A 244 -12.71 31.08 -63.70
C LYS A 244 -12.25 31.65 -65.04
#